data_AF-A0A349KWK3-F1
#
_entry.id   AF-A0A349KWK3-F1
#
_cell.length_a   1.000
_cell.length_b   1.000
_cell.length_c   1.000
_cell.angle_alpha   90.00
_cell.angle_beta   90.00
_cell.angle_gamma   90.00
#
_symmetry.space_group_name_H-M   'P 1'
#
loop_
_entity.id
_entity.type
_entity.pdbx_description
1 polymer ?
#
loop_
_entity_poly.entity_id
_entity_poly.type
_entity_poly.pdbx_seq_one_letter_code
_entity_poly.pdbx_strand_id
1 'polypeptide(L)'
;MSKKKVVIGMSGGVDSSVAAWMLKEQGYEVIGLFMKNWEDDDDSEFCSSRQDWIDAASVADVIGVDIEAVNFSAEYKDRVFAEFLREYQAGRTPNPDVLCNAEIKFKAFLDHAMLLGADLIATGHYARVRQAGARFELLKAVDSSKDQSYFLHRLNQAQLSKTLFPLGEIPKTEVRILAEKLALPNAQKKDSTGICFIGERPFREFLNRYLSYKPGPMKTADGKTVGEHVGLSFYTLGQRKGIGIGGVKFYQNADGSSDAWYVARKDIVNNTLYVVQGHDHPWLLSSALAAGQASWIAGVAPAAGALSAKTRYRQADVACDIAPDGESAFALRFLQAQWAVTPGQSAVLYDGDVCLGGGIIDASTGLV
;
A
#
# COMPACT_ATOMS: atom_id res chain seq x y z
N MET A 1 -38.27 -3.64 -8.87
CA MET A 1 -37.27 -2.77 -8.20
C MET A 1 -36.28 -2.32 -9.27
N SER A 2 -35.89 -1.04 -9.30
CA SER A 2 -34.83 -0.63 -10.23
C SER A 2 -33.53 -1.32 -9.85
N LYS A 3 -32.72 -1.68 -10.86
CA LYS A 3 -31.37 -2.18 -10.61
C LYS A 3 -30.57 -1.08 -9.92
N LYS A 4 -29.78 -1.42 -8.90
CA LYS A 4 -28.84 -0.46 -8.31
C LYS A 4 -27.74 -0.15 -9.32
N LYS A 5 -27.36 1.12 -9.42
CA LYS A 5 -26.26 1.58 -10.27
C LYS A 5 -24.93 1.48 -9.52
N VAL A 6 -23.95 0.83 -10.12
CA VAL A 6 -22.59 0.66 -9.58
C VAL A 6 -21.59 1.22 -10.57
N VAL A 7 -20.79 2.19 -10.13
CA VAL A 7 -19.63 2.62 -10.91
C VAL A 7 -18.40 1.85 -10.44
N ILE A 8 -17.71 1.17 -11.34
CA ILE A 8 -16.52 0.38 -11.03
C ILE A 8 -15.26 1.03 -11.59
N GLY A 9 -14.25 1.21 -10.73
CA GLY A 9 -12.93 1.65 -11.15
C GLY A 9 -12.24 0.57 -12.00
N MET A 10 -11.98 0.86 -13.28
CA MET A 10 -11.32 -0.03 -14.24
C MET A 10 -9.92 0.49 -14.57
N SER A 11 -8.87 -0.23 -14.16
CA SER A 11 -7.48 0.20 -14.34
C SER A 11 -6.80 -0.42 -15.57
N GLY A 12 -7.55 -1.11 -16.42
CA GLY A 12 -6.99 -1.96 -17.49
C GLY A 12 -6.41 -3.29 -17.00
N GLY A 13 -6.47 -3.57 -15.70
CA GLY A 13 -6.03 -4.83 -15.09
C GLY A 13 -7.14 -5.87 -15.05
N VAL A 14 -6.75 -7.16 -15.03
CA VAL A 14 -7.66 -8.31 -15.01
C VAL A 14 -8.64 -8.28 -13.83
N ASP A 15 -8.18 -7.81 -12.68
CA ASP A 15 -8.97 -7.80 -11.45
C ASP A 15 -10.21 -6.92 -11.58
N SER A 16 -10.03 -5.66 -12.01
CA SER A 16 -11.16 -4.77 -12.27
C SER A 16 -12.07 -5.27 -13.39
N SER A 17 -11.52 -5.96 -14.39
CA SER A 17 -12.29 -6.53 -15.51
C SER A 17 -13.25 -7.63 -15.05
N VAL A 18 -12.73 -8.60 -14.28
CA VAL A 18 -13.56 -9.69 -13.74
C VAL A 18 -14.55 -9.16 -12.70
N ALA A 19 -14.13 -8.20 -11.87
CA ALA A 19 -15.03 -7.56 -10.92
C ALA A 19 -16.21 -6.85 -11.60
N ALA A 20 -15.97 -6.16 -12.74
CA ALA A 20 -17.02 -5.51 -13.52
C ALA A 20 -18.02 -6.53 -14.07
N TRP A 21 -17.50 -7.62 -14.64
CA TRP A 21 -18.33 -8.72 -15.13
C TRP A 21 -19.15 -9.37 -14.02
N MET A 22 -18.56 -9.68 -12.86
CA MET A 22 -19.27 -10.28 -11.73
C MET A 22 -20.44 -9.41 -11.25
N LEU A 23 -20.27 -8.08 -11.20
CA LEU A 23 -21.35 -7.16 -10.84
C LEU A 23 -22.47 -7.16 -11.88
N LYS A 24 -22.13 -7.21 -13.17
CA LYS A 24 -23.12 -7.30 -14.24
C LYS A 24 -23.93 -8.59 -14.13
N GLU A 25 -23.28 -9.73 -13.91
CA GLU A 25 -23.95 -11.03 -13.72
C GLU A 25 -24.83 -11.07 -12.46
N GLN A 26 -24.45 -10.34 -11.41
CA GLN A 26 -25.27 -10.16 -10.21
C GLN A 26 -26.49 -9.25 -10.44
N GLY A 27 -26.64 -8.68 -11.63
CA GLY A 27 -27.81 -7.92 -12.05
C GLY A 27 -27.75 -6.42 -11.75
N TYR A 28 -26.58 -5.88 -11.39
CA TYR A 28 -26.38 -4.43 -11.25
C TYR A 28 -26.41 -3.72 -12.61
N GLU A 29 -26.75 -2.43 -12.60
CA GLU A 29 -26.42 -1.53 -13.71
C GLU A 29 -24.98 -1.07 -13.50
N VAL A 30 -24.05 -1.51 -14.36
CA VAL A 30 -22.61 -1.28 -14.18
C VAL A 30 -22.12 -0.23 -15.18
N ILE A 31 -21.35 0.73 -14.68
CA ILE A 31 -20.61 1.70 -15.49
C ILE A 31 -19.14 1.61 -15.08
N GLY A 32 -18.25 1.42 -16.05
CA GLY A 32 -16.81 1.49 -15.84
C GLY A 32 -16.33 2.94 -15.72
N LEU A 33 -15.34 3.17 -14.86
CA LEU A 33 -14.62 4.44 -14.80
C LEU A 33 -13.12 4.21 -14.79
N PHE A 34 -12.44 4.72 -15.81
CA PHE A 34 -10.99 4.75 -15.87
C PHE A 34 -10.47 6.06 -15.26
N MET A 35 -9.49 5.95 -14.37
CA MET A 35 -8.90 7.11 -13.68
C MET A 35 -7.48 7.35 -14.18
N LYS A 36 -7.26 8.50 -14.81
CA LYS A 36 -5.92 9.01 -15.10
C LYS A 36 -5.45 9.87 -13.91
N ASN A 37 -4.44 9.39 -13.17
CA ASN A 37 -3.98 10.04 -11.94
C ASN A 37 -2.55 10.59 -12.03
N TRP A 38 -1.90 10.48 -13.19
CA TRP A 38 -0.53 10.93 -13.39
C TRP A 38 -0.33 11.40 -14.82
N GLU A 39 0.37 12.52 -15.00
CA GLU A 39 0.60 13.16 -16.32
C GLU A 39 2.03 13.64 -16.53
N ASP A 40 2.84 13.76 -15.48
CA ASP A 40 4.22 14.31 -15.54
C ASP A 40 5.17 13.50 -16.47
N ASP A 41 4.71 12.39 -17.05
CA ASP A 41 5.49 11.43 -17.83
C ASP A 41 4.78 10.92 -19.10
N ASP A 42 3.75 11.63 -19.57
CA ASP A 42 2.95 11.20 -20.74
C ASP A 42 3.80 11.02 -22.02
N ASP A 43 4.94 11.72 -22.12
CA ASP A 43 5.88 11.63 -23.24
C ASP A 43 7.05 10.65 -23.00
N SER A 44 7.04 9.90 -21.89
CA SER A 44 8.11 8.95 -21.55
C SER A 44 7.85 7.53 -22.08
N GLU A 45 8.92 6.75 -22.26
CA GLU A 45 8.83 5.32 -22.59
C GLU A 45 8.07 4.48 -21.54
N PHE A 46 7.82 5.05 -20.36
CA PHE A 46 7.11 4.42 -19.24
C PHE A 46 5.61 4.77 -19.21
N CYS A 47 5.08 5.48 -20.22
CA CYS A 47 3.67 5.85 -20.31
C CYS A 47 2.80 4.61 -20.61
N SER A 48 2.23 4.02 -19.55
CA SER A 48 1.33 2.86 -19.60
C SER A 48 -0.15 3.24 -19.63
N SER A 49 -0.49 4.47 -19.22
CA SER A 49 -1.88 4.93 -19.06
C SER A 49 -2.71 4.80 -20.33
N ARG A 50 -2.13 5.07 -21.51
CA ARG A 50 -2.78 4.89 -22.81
C ARG A 50 -3.13 3.43 -23.09
N GLN A 51 -2.19 2.51 -22.84
CA GLN A 51 -2.43 1.09 -23.04
C GLN A 51 -3.44 0.56 -22.02
N ASP A 52 -3.36 1.01 -20.77
CA ASP A 52 -4.31 0.65 -19.72
C ASP A 52 -5.74 1.11 -20.05
N TRP A 53 -5.89 2.31 -20.65
CA TRP A 53 -7.17 2.78 -21.16
C TRP A 53 -7.70 1.90 -22.29
N ILE A 54 -6.86 1.56 -23.27
CA ILE A 54 -7.24 0.67 -24.38
C ILE A 54 -7.69 -0.68 -23.85
N ASP A 55 -6.96 -1.25 -22.89
CA ASP A 55 -7.29 -2.54 -22.28
C ASP A 55 -8.62 -2.46 -21.51
N ALA A 56 -8.84 -1.39 -20.74
CA ALA A 56 -10.09 -1.17 -20.00
C ALA A 56 -11.29 -1.03 -20.94
N ALA A 57 -11.15 -0.22 -22.00
CA ALA A 57 -12.19 0.00 -22.99
C ALA A 57 -12.52 -1.27 -23.80
N SER A 58 -11.49 -2.03 -24.19
CA SER A 58 -11.67 -3.30 -24.91
C SER A 58 -12.38 -4.36 -24.04
N VAL A 59 -12.07 -4.41 -22.74
CA VAL A 59 -12.80 -5.26 -21.81
C VAL A 59 -14.25 -4.80 -21.67
N ALA A 60 -14.47 -3.49 -21.50
CA ALA A 60 -15.80 -2.92 -21.31
C ALA A 60 -16.73 -3.26 -22.50
N ASP A 61 -16.21 -3.21 -23.72
CA ASP A 61 -16.91 -3.65 -24.94
C ASP A 61 -17.27 -5.14 -24.89
N VAL A 62 -16.30 -6.01 -24.59
CA VAL A 62 -16.51 -7.47 -24.50
C VAL A 62 -17.57 -7.85 -23.45
N ILE A 63 -17.54 -7.19 -22.28
CA ILE A 63 -18.51 -7.47 -21.21
C ILE A 63 -19.81 -6.67 -21.37
N GLY A 64 -19.92 -5.77 -22.36
CA GLY A 64 -21.07 -4.91 -22.64
C GLY A 64 -21.39 -3.95 -21.50
N VAL A 65 -20.41 -3.16 -21.06
CA VAL A 65 -20.49 -2.14 -20.02
C VAL A 65 -20.01 -0.82 -20.60
N ASP A 66 -20.74 0.27 -20.35
CA ASP A 66 -20.26 1.61 -20.72
C ASP A 66 -19.08 2.01 -19.85
N ILE A 67 -18.11 2.72 -20.42
CA ILE A 67 -16.92 3.17 -19.68
C ILE A 67 -16.62 4.64 -19.96
N GLU A 68 -16.34 5.38 -18.89
CA GLU A 68 -15.92 6.77 -18.93
C GLU A 68 -14.46 6.91 -18.45
N ALA A 69 -13.80 8.00 -18.85
CA ALA A 69 -12.48 8.35 -18.35
C ALA A 69 -12.54 9.68 -17.60
N VAL A 70 -11.90 9.73 -16.44
CA VAL A 70 -11.77 10.93 -15.62
C VAL A 70 -10.31 11.19 -15.28
N ASN A 71 -9.95 12.46 -15.17
CA ASN A 71 -8.62 12.87 -14.80
C ASN A 71 -8.62 13.38 -13.34
N PHE A 72 -7.86 12.71 -12.48
CA PHE A 72 -7.60 13.13 -11.10
C PHE A 72 -6.10 13.40 -10.86
N SER A 73 -5.35 13.76 -11.91
CA SER A 73 -3.91 14.04 -11.81
C SER A 73 -3.60 15.17 -10.83
N ALA A 74 -4.43 16.21 -10.84
CA ALA A 74 -4.31 17.35 -9.93
C ALA A 74 -4.50 16.91 -8.47
N GLU A 75 -5.59 16.22 -8.17
CA GLU A 75 -5.88 15.71 -6.82
C GLU A 75 -4.81 14.74 -6.34
N TYR A 76 -4.32 13.86 -7.22
CA TYR A 76 -3.25 12.92 -6.88
C TYR A 76 -1.94 13.66 -6.57
N LYS A 77 -1.56 14.65 -7.38
CA LYS A 77 -0.34 15.44 -7.16
C LYS A 77 -0.38 16.17 -5.82
N ASP A 78 -1.51 16.80 -5.52
CA ASP A 78 -1.68 17.62 -4.31
C ASP A 78 -1.85 16.77 -3.05
N ARG A 79 -2.66 15.71 -3.09
CA ARG A 79 -3.09 14.97 -1.89
C ARG A 79 -2.26 13.72 -1.61
N VAL A 80 -1.61 13.15 -2.62
CA VAL A 80 -0.84 11.90 -2.49
C VAL A 80 0.64 12.17 -2.70
N PHE A 81 1.00 12.74 -3.85
CA PHE A 81 2.41 12.87 -4.24
C PHE A 81 3.16 13.89 -3.40
N ALA A 82 2.55 15.04 -3.08
CA ALA A 82 3.15 16.05 -2.23
C ALA A 82 3.46 15.52 -0.81
N GLU A 83 2.54 14.78 -0.19
CA GLU A 83 2.75 14.12 1.11
C GLU A 83 3.86 13.08 1.02
N PHE A 84 3.84 12.25 -0.02
CA PHE A 84 4.87 11.25 -0.28
C PHE A 84 6.27 11.87 -0.36
N LEU A 85 6.44 12.98 -1.07
CA LEU A 85 7.73 13.68 -1.13
C LEU A 85 8.13 14.27 0.23
N ARG A 86 7.18 14.84 0.98
CA ARG A 86 7.44 15.40 2.31
C ARG A 86 7.96 14.34 3.29
N GLU A 87 7.33 13.16 3.32
CA GLU A 87 7.75 12.06 4.18
C GLU A 87 9.14 11.54 3.81
N TYR A 88 9.46 11.44 2.51
CA TYR A 88 10.81 11.09 2.06
C TYR A 88 11.86 12.13 2.45
N GLN A 89 11.53 13.43 2.37
CA GLN A 89 12.41 14.51 2.81
C GLN A 89 12.65 14.48 4.32
N ALA A 90 11.66 14.03 5.10
CA ALA A 90 11.80 13.76 6.53
C ALA A 90 12.59 12.46 6.83
N GLY A 91 13.07 11.74 5.81
CA GLY A 91 13.85 10.51 5.95
C GLY A 91 13.01 9.27 6.28
N ARG A 92 11.69 9.38 6.19
CA ARG A 92 10.71 8.30 6.44
C ARG A 92 10.44 7.53 5.15
N THR A 93 9.78 6.38 5.25
CA THR A 93 9.41 5.57 4.07
C THR A 93 7.87 5.52 3.96
N PRO A 94 7.25 6.44 3.20
CA PRO A 94 5.80 6.50 3.07
C PRO A 94 5.22 5.35 2.23
N ASN A 95 3.92 5.10 2.38
CA ASN A 95 3.14 4.22 1.52
C ASN A 95 2.13 5.03 0.68
N PRO A 96 2.43 5.36 -0.58
CA PRO A 96 1.55 6.20 -1.41
C PRO A 96 0.24 5.49 -1.79
N ASP A 97 0.21 4.15 -1.81
CA ASP A 97 -0.99 3.41 -2.20
C ASP A 97 -2.10 3.51 -1.12
N VAL A 98 -1.72 3.57 0.16
CA VAL A 98 -2.65 3.85 1.27
C VAL A 98 -3.32 5.21 1.09
N LEU A 99 -2.53 6.24 0.78
CA LEU A 99 -3.04 7.59 0.52
C LEU A 99 -3.89 7.65 -0.74
N CYS A 100 -3.46 6.98 -1.82
CA CYS A 100 -4.22 6.95 -3.06
C CYS A 100 -5.60 6.32 -2.86
N ASN A 101 -5.72 5.26 -2.07
CA ASN A 101 -7.02 4.72 -1.72
C ASN A 101 -7.84 5.75 -0.92
N ALA A 102 -7.29 6.31 0.14
CA ALA A 102 -8.02 7.24 1.01
C ALA A 102 -8.49 8.52 0.30
N GLU A 103 -7.64 9.11 -0.55
CA GLU A 103 -7.84 10.45 -1.13
C GLU A 103 -8.37 10.44 -2.57
N ILE A 104 -8.08 9.38 -3.32
CA ILE A 104 -8.48 9.28 -4.74
C ILE A 104 -9.56 8.22 -4.90
N LYS A 105 -9.25 6.93 -4.69
CA LYS A 105 -10.18 5.84 -5.03
C LYS A 105 -11.43 5.80 -4.16
N PHE A 106 -11.38 6.24 -2.90
CA PHE A 106 -12.56 6.22 -2.02
C PHE A 106 -13.01 7.62 -1.59
N LYS A 107 -12.47 8.67 -2.24
CA LYS A 107 -12.90 10.05 -2.04
C LYS A 107 -13.20 10.71 -3.37
N ALA A 108 -12.21 11.11 -4.16
CA ALA A 108 -12.44 11.76 -5.46
C ALA A 108 -13.30 10.88 -6.41
N PHE A 109 -12.97 9.60 -6.53
CA PHE A 109 -13.75 8.64 -7.31
C PHE A 109 -15.17 8.44 -6.75
N LEU A 110 -15.28 8.27 -5.43
CA LEU A 110 -16.59 8.10 -4.78
C LEU A 110 -17.48 9.32 -5.02
N ASP A 111 -16.97 10.53 -4.77
CA ASP A 111 -17.70 11.78 -4.96
C ASP A 111 -18.15 11.94 -6.42
N HIS A 112 -17.25 11.65 -7.38
CA HIS A 112 -17.57 11.68 -8.81
C HIS A 112 -18.65 10.65 -9.19
N ALA A 113 -18.54 9.41 -8.72
CA ALA A 113 -19.53 8.37 -8.99
C ALA A 113 -20.92 8.72 -8.44
N MET A 114 -20.99 9.32 -7.25
CA MET A 114 -22.26 9.77 -6.68
C MET A 114 -22.89 10.89 -7.52
N LEU A 115 -22.09 11.80 -8.10
CA LEU A 115 -22.57 12.83 -9.04
C LEU A 115 -23.13 12.24 -10.34
N LEU A 116 -22.58 11.12 -10.81
CA LEU A 116 -23.12 10.34 -11.94
C LEU A 116 -24.41 9.55 -11.59
N GLY A 117 -24.92 9.69 -10.37
CA GLY A 117 -26.13 9.04 -9.89
C GLY A 117 -25.92 7.58 -9.50
N ALA A 118 -24.69 7.16 -9.18
CA ALA A 118 -24.43 5.82 -8.68
C ALA A 118 -24.97 5.61 -7.27
N ASP A 119 -25.46 4.40 -6.98
CA ASP A 119 -25.85 4.00 -5.63
C ASP A 119 -24.63 3.55 -4.81
N LEU A 120 -23.66 2.94 -5.49
CA LEU A 120 -22.47 2.30 -4.94
C LEU A 120 -21.27 2.47 -5.91
N ILE A 121 -20.06 2.35 -5.38
CA ILE A 121 -18.84 2.14 -6.15
C ILE A 121 -18.31 0.73 -5.97
N ALA A 122 -17.50 0.28 -6.92
CA ALA A 122 -16.74 -0.95 -6.80
C ALA A 122 -15.29 -0.76 -7.25
N THR A 123 -14.43 -1.65 -6.76
CA THR A 123 -13.03 -1.73 -7.21
C THR A 123 -12.59 -3.19 -7.30
N GLY A 124 -11.53 -3.46 -8.05
CA GLY A 124 -10.89 -4.78 -8.11
C GLY A 124 -10.03 -5.11 -6.90
N HIS A 125 -10.28 -4.54 -5.72
CA HIS A 125 -9.51 -4.87 -4.52
C HIS A 125 -9.91 -6.23 -3.95
N TYR A 126 -8.91 -6.96 -3.46
CA TYR A 126 -9.08 -8.17 -2.66
C TYR A 126 -9.29 -7.78 -1.20
N ALA A 127 -10.51 -7.43 -0.86
CA ALA A 127 -10.97 -7.24 0.52
C ALA A 127 -12.47 -7.55 0.57
N ARG A 128 -13.07 -7.62 1.75
CA ARG A 128 -14.52 -7.81 1.88
C ARG A 128 -15.13 -6.69 2.70
N VAL A 129 -16.41 -6.40 2.46
CA VAL A 129 -17.21 -5.51 3.31
C VAL A 129 -18.39 -6.29 3.85
N ARG A 130 -18.60 -6.22 5.17
CA ARG A 130 -19.76 -6.82 5.84
C ARG A 130 -20.54 -5.75 6.57
N GLN A 131 -21.86 -5.75 6.41
CA GLN A 131 -22.73 -4.96 7.28
C GLN A 131 -22.99 -5.76 8.58
N ALA A 132 -22.59 -5.18 9.72
CA ALA A 132 -22.82 -5.72 11.05
C ALA A 132 -23.75 -4.77 11.83
N GLY A 133 -25.05 -5.04 11.77
CA GLY A 133 -26.08 -4.15 12.30
C GLY A 133 -26.11 -2.80 11.55
N ALA A 134 -25.86 -1.70 12.27
CA ALA A 134 -25.81 -0.35 11.70
C ALA A 134 -24.42 0.06 11.19
N ARG A 135 -23.40 -0.79 11.34
CA ARG A 135 -22.01 -0.50 10.96
C ARG A 135 -21.55 -1.36 9.80
N PHE A 136 -20.51 -0.91 9.12
CA PHE A 136 -19.80 -1.63 8.08
C PHE A 136 -18.40 -2.00 8.57
N GLU A 137 -18.00 -3.24 8.33
CA GLU A 137 -16.69 -3.77 8.66
C GLU A 137 -15.92 -4.01 7.36
N LEU A 138 -14.64 -3.66 7.36
CA LEU A 138 -13.69 -4.10 6.35
C LEU A 138 -13.08 -5.42 6.83
N LEU A 139 -13.06 -6.43 5.97
CA LEU A 139 -12.46 -7.72 6.27
C LEU A 139 -11.36 -8.05 5.27
N LYS A 140 -10.44 -8.90 5.71
CA LYS A 140 -9.46 -9.54 4.82
C LYS A 140 -10.16 -10.32 3.71
N ALA A 141 -9.55 -10.39 2.54
CA ALA A 141 -9.98 -11.31 1.50
C ALA A 141 -9.82 -12.77 1.94
N VAL A 142 -10.61 -13.66 1.34
CA VAL A 142 -10.47 -15.11 1.51
C VAL A 142 -9.07 -15.58 1.07
N ASP A 143 -8.52 -14.99 0.00
CA ASP A 143 -7.14 -15.23 -0.44
C ASP A 143 -6.15 -14.36 0.35
N SER A 144 -5.62 -14.92 1.43
CA SER A 144 -4.63 -14.23 2.28
C SER A 144 -3.35 -13.79 1.55
N SER A 145 -3.00 -14.41 0.42
CA SER A 145 -1.81 -14.04 -0.37
C SER A 145 -2.00 -12.76 -1.18
N LYS A 146 -3.27 -12.37 -1.38
CA LYS A 146 -3.70 -11.21 -2.15
C LYS A 146 -4.49 -10.20 -1.33
N ASP A 147 -4.84 -10.49 -0.07
CA ASP A 147 -5.50 -9.58 0.86
C ASP A 147 -4.93 -8.15 0.80
N GLN A 148 -5.77 -7.20 0.44
CA GLN A 148 -5.45 -5.78 0.29
C GLN A 148 -6.10 -4.91 1.37
N SER A 149 -6.72 -5.51 2.40
CA SER A 149 -7.29 -4.77 3.54
C SER A 149 -6.29 -3.82 4.19
N TYR A 150 -4.99 -4.17 4.17
CA TYR A 150 -3.89 -3.32 4.64
C TYR A 150 -3.89 -1.94 3.97
N PHE A 151 -4.09 -1.86 2.65
CA PHE A 151 -4.09 -0.58 1.93
C PHE A 151 -5.38 0.23 2.10
N LEU A 152 -6.42 -0.40 2.68
CA LEU A 152 -7.75 0.15 2.85
C LEU A 152 -8.04 0.52 4.32
N HIS A 153 -7.04 0.44 5.19
CA HIS A 153 -7.21 0.64 6.64
C HIS A 153 -7.69 2.05 7.02
N ARG A 154 -7.57 3.04 6.13
CA ARG A 154 -8.02 4.42 6.37
C ARG A 154 -9.47 4.69 5.95
N LEU A 155 -10.17 3.70 5.40
CA LEU A 155 -11.57 3.87 5.01
C LEU A 155 -12.48 4.04 6.22
N ASN A 156 -13.55 4.83 6.06
CA ASN A 156 -14.52 5.10 7.10
C ASN A 156 -15.90 4.47 6.78
N GLN A 157 -16.84 4.57 7.74
CA GLN A 157 -18.20 4.04 7.61
C GLN A 157 -18.94 4.55 6.38
N ALA A 158 -18.85 5.86 6.08
CA ALA A 158 -19.56 6.44 4.94
C ALA A 158 -19.05 5.85 3.61
N GLN A 159 -17.72 5.73 3.47
CA GLN A 159 -17.07 5.13 2.29
C GLN A 159 -17.42 3.65 2.15
N LEU A 160 -17.29 2.86 3.23
CA LEU A 160 -17.58 1.42 3.19
C LEU A 160 -19.06 1.14 2.91
N SER A 161 -19.98 1.98 3.43
CA SER A 161 -21.42 1.82 3.17
C SER A 161 -21.80 1.93 1.69
N LYS A 162 -20.92 2.51 0.88
CA LYS A 162 -21.09 2.75 -0.55
C LYS A 162 -20.15 1.92 -1.42
N THR A 163 -19.44 0.94 -0.86
CA THR A 163 -18.36 0.23 -1.56
C THR A 163 -18.64 -1.26 -1.69
N LEU A 164 -18.33 -1.81 -2.88
CA LEU A 164 -18.32 -3.24 -3.15
C LEU A 164 -16.90 -3.72 -3.52
N PHE A 165 -16.54 -4.91 -3.05
CA PHE A 165 -15.30 -5.62 -3.42
C PHE A 165 -15.62 -7.02 -3.96
N PRO A 166 -15.96 -7.14 -5.26
CA PRO A 166 -16.42 -8.41 -5.82
C PRO A 166 -15.41 -9.56 -5.70
N LEU A 167 -14.10 -9.25 -5.66
CA LEU A 167 -13.04 -10.24 -5.63
C LEU A 167 -12.68 -10.73 -4.22
N GLY A 168 -13.27 -10.16 -3.18
CA GLY A 168 -12.95 -10.50 -1.79
C GLY A 168 -13.25 -11.94 -1.40
N GLU A 169 -14.19 -12.58 -2.10
CA GLU A 169 -14.72 -13.91 -1.78
C GLU A 169 -14.11 -15.03 -2.63
N ILE A 170 -13.23 -14.71 -3.60
CA ILE A 170 -12.66 -15.70 -4.52
C ILE A 170 -11.13 -15.61 -4.58
N PRO A 171 -10.43 -16.73 -4.79
CA PRO A 171 -8.98 -16.71 -4.95
C PRO A 171 -8.56 -16.09 -6.27
N LYS A 172 -7.34 -15.54 -6.32
CA LYS A 172 -6.79 -14.95 -7.55
C LYS A 172 -6.73 -15.94 -8.72
N THR A 173 -6.53 -17.22 -8.43
CA THR A 173 -6.53 -18.28 -9.44
C THR A 173 -7.88 -18.39 -10.14
N GLU A 174 -8.99 -18.26 -9.41
CA GLU A 174 -10.34 -18.26 -9.98
C GLU A 174 -10.60 -17.02 -10.83
N VAL A 175 -10.12 -15.85 -10.40
CA VAL A 175 -10.18 -14.61 -11.19
C VAL A 175 -9.49 -14.81 -12.55
N ARG A 176 -8.32 -15.45 -12.58
CA ARG A 176 -7.60 -15.73 -13.84
C ARG A 176 -8.37 -16.70 -14.74
N ILE A 177 -8.94 -17.77 -14.16
CA ILE A 177 -9.77 -18.74 -14.89
C ILE A 177 -11.01 -18.07 -15.50
N LEU A 178 -11.67 -17.18 -14.75
CA LEU A 178 -12.82 -16.42 -15.26
C LEU A 178 -12.42 -15.52 -16.41
N ALA A 179 -11.31 -14.79 -16.28
CA ALA A 179 -10.82 -13.91 -17.34
C ALA A 179 -10.54 -14.66 -18.65
N GLU A 180 -9.95 -15.86 -18.58
CA GLU A 180 -9.71 -16.73 -19.74
C GLU A 180 -11.01 -17.27 -20.33
N LYS A 181 -11.94 -17.74 -19.50
CA LYS A 181 -13.25 -18.25 -19.95
C LYS A 181 -14.08 -17.19 -20.67
N LEU A 182 -13.98 -15.95 -20.22
CA LEU A 182 -14.63 -14.79 -20.82
C LEU A 182 -13.89 -14.26 -22.05
N ALA A 183 -12.75 -14.87 -22.41
CA ALA A 183 -11.88 -14.42 -23.48
C ALA A 183 -11.52 -12.93 -23.37
N LEU A 184 -11.28 -12.44 -22.15
CA LEU A 184 -10.96 -11.03 -21.94
C LEU A 184 -9.64 -10.68 -22.63
N PRO A 185 -9.55 -9.56 -23.37
CA PRO A 185 -8.33 -9.16 -24.08
C PRO A 185 -7.09 -9.06 -23.17
N ASN A 186 -7.30 -8.69 -21.91
CA ASN A 186 -6.24 -8.53 -20.92
C ASN A 186 -6.01 -9.77 -20.04
N ALA A 187 -6.63 -10.93 -20.31
CA ALA A 187 -6.60 -12.10 -19.41
C ALA A 187 -5.19 -12.55 -18.99
N GLN A 188 -4.20 -12.43 -19.90
CA GLN A 188 -2.80 -12.80 -19.68
C GLN A 188 -1.93 -11.65 -19.14
N LYS A 189 -2.49 -10.45 -18.95
CA LYS A 189 -1.76 -9.28 -18.45
C LYS A 189 -1.28 -9.51 -17.02
N LYS A 190 0.00 -9.25 -16.76
CA LYS A 190 0.58 -9.39 -15.41
C LYS A 190 -0.04 -8.38 -14.44
N ASP A 191 -0.05 -8.74 -13.15
CA ASP A 191 -0.46 -7.81 -12.10
C ASP A 191 0.51 -6.62 -12.10
N SER A 192 -0.02 -5.40 -11.96
CA SER A 192 0.81 -4.19 -11.86
C SER A 192 1.72 -4.29 -10.63
N THR A 193 2.99 -3.92 -10.83
CA THR A 193 3.98 -3.82 -9.75
C THR A 193 4.49 -2.38 -9.66
N GLY A 194 4.92 -1.95 -8.47
CA GLY A 194 5.31 -0.56 -8.22
C GLY A 194 4.18 0.30 -7.65
N ILE A 195 4.35 1.63 -7.68
CA ILE A 195 3.37 2.58 -7.16
C ILE A 195 2.20 2.67 -8.15
N CYS A 196 0.96 2.54 -7.65
CA CYS A 196 -0.24 2.23 -8.42
C CYS A 196 -0.45 3.05 -9.71
N PHE A 197 -0.01 4.30 -9.78
CA PHE A 197 -0.26 5.21 -10.93
C PHE A 197 1.00 5.75 -11.62
N ILE A 198 2.19 5.50 -11.05
CA ILE A 198 3.47 5.91 -11.67
C ILE A 198 3.99 4.80 -12.60
N GLY A 199 3.54 3.55 -12.39
CA GLY A 199 3.91 2.40 -13.19
C GLY A 199 5.25 1.77 -12.78
N GLU A 200 5.66 0.74 -13.50
CA GLU A 200 6.92 0.03 -13.27
C GLU A 200 8.08 0.82 -13.89
N ARG A 201 8.95 1.37 -13.04
CA ARG A 201 10.15 2.11 -13.46
C ARG A 201 11.23 2.09 -12.38
N PRO A 202 12.49 2.44 -12.71
CA PRO A 202 13.55 2.58 -11.71
C PRO A 202 13.19 3.66 -10.67
N PHE A 203 12.72 3.21 -9.50
CA PHE A 203 12.17 4.09 -8.47
C PHE A 203 13.16 5.16 -7.99
N ARG A 204 14.45 4.82 -7.92
CA ARG A 204 15.52 5.76 -7.56
C ARG A 204 15.65 6.90 -8.56
N GLU A 205 15.62 6.59 -9.86
CA GLU A 205 15.73 7.59 -10.92
C GLU A 205 14.51 8.50 -10.95
N PHE A 206 13.32 7.94 -10.73
CA PHE A 206 12.09 8.70 -10.59
C PHE A 206 12.17 9.71 -9.44
N LEU A 207 12.60 9.27 -8.25
CA LEU A 207 12.73 10.14 -7.07
C LEU A 207 13.81 11.22 -7.22
N ASN A 208 14.89 10.94 -7.96
CA ASN A 208 15.97 11.92 -8.20
C ASN A 208 15.49 13.21 -8.88
N ARG A 209 14.33 13.18 -9.55
CA ARG A 209 13.74 14.37 -10.18
C ARG A 209 13.13 15.34 -9.17
N TYR A 210 12.82 14.86 -7.96
CA TYR A 210 12.07 15.59 -6.94
C TYR A 210 12.84 15.75 -5.62
N LEU A 211 13.81 14.88 -5.35
CA LEU A 211 14.59 14.87 -4.12
C LEU A 211 16.07 15.19 -4.39
N SER A 212 16.65 16.05 -3.56
CA SER A 212 18.07 16.40 -3.69
C SER A 212 18.98 15.25 -3.26
N TYR A 213 20.00 14.99 -4.07
CA TYR A 213 21.09 14.08 -3.76
C TYR A 213 21.99 14.68 -2.67
N LYS A 214 21.98 14.11 -1.46
CA LYS A 214 22.82 14.54 -0.34
C LYS A 214 23.62 13.36 0.21
N PRO A 215 24.80 13.07 -0.38
CA PRO A 215 25.62 11.95 0.07
C PRO A 215 26.12 12.13 1.50
N GLY A 216 26.36 11.00 2.16
CA GLY A 216 26.81 10.97 3.54
C GLY A 216 27.40 9.62 3.90
N PRO A 217 28.11 9.53 5.04
CA PRO A 217 28.81 8.31 5.41
C PRO A 217 27.83 7.17 5.73
N MET A 218 28.18 5.96 5.31
CA MET A 218 27.60 4.73 5.84
C MET A 218 28.49 4.21 6.97
N LYS A 219 27.91 4.04 8.17
CA LYS A 219 28.63 3.57 9.36
C LYS A 219 28.06 2.27 9.89
N THR A 220 28.91 1.48 10.52
CA THR A 220 28.51 0.27 11.27
C THR A 220 28.06 0.63 12.68
N ALA A 221 27.52 -0.36 13.41
CA ALA A 221 27.12 -0.18 14.80
C ALA A 221 28.29 0.21 15.74
N ASP A 222 29.52 -0.23 15.41
CA ASP A 222 30.76 0.17 16.08
C ASP A 222 31.35 1.49 15.57
N GLY A 223 30.62 2.22 14.72
CA GLY A 223 30.98 3.56 14.26
C GLY A 223 32.01 3.61 13.13
N LYS A 224 32.42 2.47 12.56
CA LYS A 224 33.35 2.45 11.43
C LYS A 224 32.64 2.82 10.14
N THR A 225 33.26 3.69 9.35
CA THR A 225 32.77 4.01 8.02
C THR A 225 33.07 2.86 7.06
N VAL A 226 32.03 2.38 6.37
CA VAL A 226 32.11 1.23 5.44
C VAL A 226 31.68 1.59 4.01
N GLY A 227 31.26 2.83 3.78
CA GLY A 227 30.88 3.32 2.47
C GLY A 227 30.28 4.72 2.52
N GLU A 228 29.69 5.13 1.40
CA GLU A 228 28.96 6.39 1.25
C GLU A 228 27.59 6.11 0.65
N HIS A 229 26.56 6.71 1.23
CA HIS A 229 25.18 6.61 0.76
C HIS A 229 24.86 7.73 -0.21
N VAL A 230 23.90 7.48 -1.10
CA VAL A 230 23.47 8.45 -2.12
C VAL A 230 22.49 9.52 -1.61
N GLY A 231 21.94 9.29 -0.42
CA GLY A 231 21.00 10.16 0.29
C GLY A 231 20.05 9.32 1.13
N LEU A 232 19.75 9.74 2.37
CA LEU A 232 19.01 8.91 3.34
C LEU A 232 17.58 8.54 2.89
N SER A 233 16.97 9.37 2.05
CA SER A 233 15.64 9.13 1.48
C SER A 233 15.60 7.89 0.57
N PHE A 234 16.72 7.45 0.00
CA PHE A 234 16.78 6.29 -0.90
C PHE A 234 16.94 4.95 -0.20
N TYR A 235 16.97 4.96 1.13
CA TYR A 235 17.16 3.77 1.94
C TYR A 235 15.93 3.53 2.81
N THR A 236 15.63 2.29 3.14
CA THR A 236 14.55 1.91 4.07
C THR A 236 15.10 0.98 5.13
N LEU A 237 14.60 1.04 6.37
CA LEU A 237 15.08 0.13 7.41
C LEU A 237 14.83 -1.33 6.99
N GLY A 238 15.79 -2.21 7.26
CA GLY A 238 15.79 -3.60 6.80
C GLY A 238 16.13 -3.78 5.31
N GLN A 239 16.37 -2.72 4.54
CA GLN A 239 16.78 -2.85 3.15
C GLN A 239 18.12 -3.60 3.06
N ARG A 240 18.17 -4.63 2.19
CA ARG A 240 19.38 -5.42 1.86
C ARG A 240 19.96 -5.06 0.49
N LYS A 241 19.12 -5.00 -0.53
CA LYS A 241 19.54 -4.78 -1.92
C LYS A 241 19.80 -3.29 -2.16
N GLY A 242 20.79 -2.98 -3.01
CA GLY A 242 21.08 -1.60 -3.41
C GLY A 242 21.79 -0.75 -2.34
N ILE A 243 22.28 -1.35 -1.25
CA ILE A 243 23.12 -0.64 -0.27
C ILE A 243 24.49 -0.30 -0.86
N GLY A 244 25.03 -1.13 -1.76
CA GLY A 244 26.32 -0.88 -2.40
C GLY A 244 27.54 -1.18 -1.53
N ILE A 245 27.36 -1.96 -0.44
CA ILE A 245 28.46 -2.47 0.40
C ILE A 245 28.73 -3.93 0.02
N GLY A 246 29.98 -4.25 -0.31
CA GLY A 246 30.42 -5.63 -0.58
C GLY A 246 31.84 -5.89 -0.08
N GLY A 247 32.06 -7.06 0.52
CA GLY A 247 33.41 -7.61 0.76
C GLY A 247 34.32 -6.80 1.68
N VAL A 248 33.81 -6.19 2.75
CA VAL A 248 34.66 -5.49 3.73
C VAL A 248 35.46 -6.51 4.54
N LYS A 249 36.78 -6.60 4.30
CA LYS A 249 37.69 -7.64 4.88
C LYS A 249 37.60 -7.81 6.40
N PHE A 250 37.27 -6.75 7.14
CA PHE A 250 37.13 -6.79 8.60
C PHE A 250 35.82 -7.39 9.11
N TYR A 251 34.85 -7.62 8.23
CA TYR A 251 33.49 -8.10 8.53
C TYR A 251 33.19 -9.39 7.77
N GLN A 252 34.18 -10.29 7.74
CA GLN A 252 34.09 -11.64 7.21
C GLN A 252 34.03 -12.64 8.36
N ASN A 253 33.23 -13.69 8.17
CA ASN A 253 33.19 -14.86 9.02
C ASN A 253 34.52 -15.62 8.92
N ALA A 254 34.80 -16.50 9.89
CA ALA A 254 36.05 -17.26 9.96
C ALA A 254 36.28 -18.17 8.73
N ASP A 255 35.22 -18.51 7.99
CA ASP A 255 35.24 -19.29 6.74
C ASP A 255 35.42 -18.43 5.48
N GLY A 256 35.60 -17.11 5.63
CA GLY A 256 35.73 -16.14 4.53
C GLY A 256 34.39 -15.70 3.91
N SER A 257 33.25 -16.21 4.38
CA SER A 257 31.93 -15.70 4.00
C SER A 257 31.64 -14.35 4.67
N SER A 258 30.63 -13.62 4.20
CA SER A 258 30.23 -12.35 4.82
C SER A 258 28.72 -12.31 4.89
N ASP A 259 28.20 -12.05 6.09
CA ASP A 259 26.77 -11.89 6.31
C ASP A 259 26.24 -10.70 5.51
N ALA A 260 24.96 -10.80 5.11
CA ALA A 260 24.31 -9.74 4.37
C ALA A 260 24.21 -8.46 5.20
N TRP A 261 24.46 -7.32 4.55
CA TRP A 261 24.28 -6.01 5.12
C TRP A 261 22.83 -5.56 5.03
N TYR A 262 22.36 -4.89 6.08
CA TYR A 262 21.02 -4.32 6.20
C TYR A 262 21.11 -2.89 6.70
N VAL A 263 20.23 -2.02 6.22
CA VAL A 263 20.04 -0.68 6.78
C VAL A 263 19.35 -0.80 8.13
N ALA A 264 19.98 -0.33 9.20
CA ALA A 264 19.46 -0.44 10.56
C ALA A 264 18.91 0.87 11.12
N ARG A 265 19.59 2.01 10.85
CA ARG A 265 19.15 3.32 11.34
C ARG A 265 19.49 4.43 10.34
N LYS A 266 18.76 5.53 10.44
CA LYS A 266 19.05 6.78 9.73
C LYS A 266 19.22 7.89 10.75
N ASP A 267 20.35 8.57 10.70
CA ASP A 267 20.60 9.78 11.47
C ASP A 267 20.47 10.98 10.53
N ILE A 268 19.30 11.61 10.57
CA ILE A 268 18.96 12.73 9.69
C ILE A 268 19.81 13.95 10.02
N VAL A 269 20.12 14.18 11.30
CA VAL A 269 20.86 15.35 11.77
C VAL A 269 22.31 15.30 11.27
N ASN A 270 22.95 14.13 11.37
CA ASN A 270 24.33 13.94 10.94
C ASN A 270 24.47 13.39 9.51
N ASN A 271 23.38 13.31 8.76
CA ASN A 271 23.32 12.71 7.42
C ASN A 271 24.09 11.37 7.33
N THR A 272 23.85 10.46 8.27
CA THR A 272 24.58 9.20 8.40
C THR A 272 23.64 8.00 8.30
N LEU A 273 23.98 7.03 7.46
CA LEU A 273 23.25 5.77 7.33
C LEU A 273 23.95 4.70 8.16
N TYR A 274 23.25 4.08 9.11
CA TYR A 274 23.80 2.97 9.87
C TYR A 274 23.40 1.63 9.25
N VAL A 275 24.38 0.78 9.04
CA VAL A 275 24.22 -0.57 8.49
C VAL A 275 24.76 -1.62 9.45
N VAL A 276 24.15 -2.80 9.42
CA VAL A 276 24.51 -3.94 10.28
C VAL A 276 24.52 -5.22 9.46
N GLN A 277 25.24 -6.23 9.94
CA GLN A 277 25.23 -7.56 9.38
C GLN A 277 24.29 -8.48 10.14
N GLY A 278 23.68 -9.42 9.41
CA GLY A 278 22.79 -10.43 9.97
C GLY A 278 21.35 -9.94 10.05
N HIS A 279 20.42 -10.83 9.69
CA HIS A 279 18.99 -10.52 9.68
C HIS A 279 18.45 -10.24 11.10
N ASP A 280 18.99 -10.93 12.10
CA ASP A 280 18.50 -10.93 13.48
C ASP A 280 19.27 -9.94 14.37
N HIS A 281 20.02 -9.01 13.78
CA HIS A 281 20.75 -8.00 14.54
C HIS A 281 19.79 -7.19 15.43
N PRO A 282 20.10 -6.94 16.72
CA PRO A 282 19.18 -6.29 17.67
C PRO A 282 18.61 -4.95 17.19
N TRP A 283 19.41 -4.15 16.49
CA TRP A 283 18.96 -2.87 15.91
C TRP A 283 17.87 -2.99 14.83
N LEU A 284 17.66 -4.18 14.26
CA LEU A 284 16.58 -4.46 13.32
C LEU A 284 15.33 -4.97 14.03
N LEU A 285 15.39 -5.26 15.33
CA LEU A 285 14.28 -5.84 16.09
C LEU A 285 13.66 -4.79 17.00
N SER A 286 12.34 -4.65 16.96
CA SER A 286 11.58 -3.67 17.76
C SER A 286 10.57 -4.37 18.65
N SER A 287 10.56 -4.06 19.94
CA SER A 287 9.60 -4.61 20.92
C SER A 287 8.28 -3.84 20.95
N ALA A 288 8.28 -2.58 20.49
CA ALA A 288 7.11 -1.73 20.46
C ALA A 288 7.18 -0.72 19.32
N LEU A 289 6.04 -0.11 19.02
CA LEU A 289 5.95 1.08 18.16
C LEU A 289 4.92 2.08 18.69
N ALA A 290 5.08 3.33 18.25
CA ALA A 290 4.08 4.37 18.36
C ALA A 290 3.62 4.75 16.95
N ALA A 291 2.32 4.92 16.77
CA ALA A 291 1.73 5.34 15.51
C ALA A 291 0.79 6.53 15.73
N GLY A 292 0.88 7.51 14.83
CA GLY A 292 0.01 8.67 14.78
C GLY A 292 -0.92 8.60 13.58
N GLN A 293 -1.68 9.68 13.35
CA GLN A 293 -2.64 9.79 12.25
C GLN A 293 -3.61 8.58 12.20
N ALA A 294 -4.04 8.11 13.36
CA ALA A 294 -4.90 6.95 13.48
C ALA A 294 -6.23 7.20 12.75
N SER A 295 -6.66 6.21 11.96
CA SER A 295 -7.97 6.15 11.33
C SER A 295 -8.61 4.83 11.71
N TRP A 296 -9.82 4.91 12.25
CA TRP A 296 -10.56 3.75 12.73
C TRP A 296 -11.80 3.56 11.86
N ILE A 297 -11.96 2.36 11.31
CA ILE A 297 -13.08 2.05 10.43
C ILE A 297 -14.40 2.27 11.14
N ALA A 298 -14.50 1.84 12.40
CA ALA A 298 -15.67 2.03 13.25
C ALA A 298 -15.89 3.49 13.71
N GLY A 299 -14.98 4.41 13.37
CA GLY A 299 -14.99 5.81 13.81
C GLY A 299 -14.48 6.03 15.24
N VAL A 300 -14.13 4.97 15.96
CA VAL A 300 -13.62 5.02 17.33
C VAL A 300 -12.47 4.03 17.50
N ALA A 301 -11.50 4.36 18.36
CA ALA A 301 -10.40 3.47 18.68
C ALA A 301 -10.90 2.16 19.31
N PRO A 302 -10.25 1.02 19.02
CA PRO A 302 -10.53 -0.22 19.73
C PRO A 302 -10.16 -0.09 21.21
N ALA A 303 -10.78 -0.92 22.04
CA ALA A 303 -10.39 -1.03 23.45
C ALA A 303 -8.93 -1.52 23.56
N ALA A 304 -8.26 -1.12 24.64
CA ALA A 304 -6.95 -1.66 24.97
C ALA A 304 -7.04 -3.19 25.15
N GLY A 305 -6.07 -3.92 24.59
CA GLY A 305 -6.06 -5.38 24.68
C GLY A 305 -5.28 -6.05 23.56
N ALA A 306 -5.36 -7.38 23.55
CA ALA A 306 -4.68 -8.23 22.59
C ALA A 306 -5.38 -8.20 21.22
N LEU A 307 -4.60 -7.92 20.18
CA LEU A 307 -5.01 -7.88 18.78
C LEU A 307 -3.88 -8.45 17.91
N SER A 308 -4.10 -8.50 16.60
CA SER A 308 -3.00 -8.64 15.64
C SER A 308 -2.76 -7.35 14.88
N ALA A 309 -1.52 -7.18 14.40
CA ALA A 309 -1.15 -6.06 13.56
C ALA A 309 -0.32 -6.50 12.34
N LYS A 310 -0.22 -5.61 11.35
CA LYS A 310 0.78 -5.66 10.28
C LYS A 310 1.51 -4.32 10.27
N THR A 311 2.84 -4.34 10.23
CA THR A 311 3.70 -3.14 10.11
C THR A 311 4.24 -2.94 8.71
N ARG A 312 3.93 -3.87 7.79
CA ARG A 312 4.20 -3.79 6.35
C ARG A 312 3.24 -4.70 5.59
N TYR A 313 3.02 -4.38 4.31
CA TYR A 313 2.24 -5.22 3.42
C TYR A 313 2.89 -6.62 3.25
N ARG A 314 2.07 -7.68 3.17
CA ARG A 314 2.47 -9.10 3.10
C ARG A 314 3.26 -9.64 4.30
N GLN A 315 3.33 -8.91 5.40
CA GLN A 315 3.69 -9.52 6.68
C GLN A 315 2.56 -10.45 7.13
N ALA A 316 2.93 -11.55 7.79
CA ALA A 316 1.97 -12.30 8.59
C ALA A 316 1.45 -11.40 9.72
N ASP A 317 0.26 -11.69 10.20
CA ASP A 317 -0.29 -11.05 11.40
C ASP A 317 0.62 -11.30 12.60
N VAL A 318 0.91 -10.25 13.34
CA VAL A 318 1.75 -10.32 14.54
C VAL A 318 0.93 -9.98 15.77
N ALA A 319 1.01 -10.82 16.80
CA ALA A 319 0.30 -10.59 18.04
C ALA A 319 0.88 -9.36 18.76
N CYS A 320 0.00 -8.46 19.19
CA CYS A 320 0.35 -7.25 19.92
C CYS A 320 -0.72 -6.86 20.93
N ASP A 321 -0.32 -6.10 21.95
CA ASP A 321 -1.24 -5.35 22.79
C ASP A 321 -1.32 -3.90 22.29
N ILE A 322 -2.54 -3.41 22.05
CA ILE A 322 -2.77 -1.98 21.77
C ILE A 322 -3.00 -1.19 23.06
N ALA A 323 -2.38 -0.02 23.14
CA ALA A 323 -2.71 1.02 24.09
C ALA A 323 -3.05 2.30 23.31
N PRO A 324 -4.33 2.70 23.21
CA PRO A 324 -4.71 3.97 22.61
C PRO A 324 -4.04 5.14 23.34
N ASP A 325 -3.59 6.14 22.58
CA ASP A 325 -2.93 7.34 23.09
C ASP A 325 -3.60 8.59 22.49
N GLY A 326 -4.70 9.01 23.11
CA GLY A 326 -5.58 10.05 22.56
C GLY A 326 -6.45 9.56 21.40
N GLU A 327 -7.00 10.50 20.62
CA GLU A 327 -7.95 10.19 19.53
C GLU A 327 -7.25 9.74 18.23
N SER A 328 -6.03 10.23 17.99
CA SER A 328 -5.32 10.10 16.72
C SER A 328 -3.98 9.38 16.81
N ALA A 329 -3.66 8.79 17.95
CA ALA A 329 -2.44 8.00 18.14
C ALA A 329 -2.68 6.74 18.99
N PHE A 330 -1.75 5.79 18.88
CA PHE A 330 -1.74 4.57 19.67
C PHE A 330 -0.33 4.00 19.75
N ALA A 331 -0.08 3.20 20.78
CA ALA A 331 1.11 2.38 20.92
C ALA A 331 0.77 0.89 20.75
N LEU A 332 1.68 0.14 20.14
CA LEU A 332 1.64 -1.32 20.11
C LEU A 332 2.83 -1.88 20.84
N ARG A 333 2.59 -2.85 21.72
CA ARG A 333 3.62 -3.70 22.31
C ARG A 333 3.55 -5.08 21.67
N PHE A 334 4.64 -5.53 21.07
CA PHE A 334 4.69 -6.84 20.44
C PHE A 334 5.06 -7.93 21.45
N LEU A 335 4.41 -9.09 21.35
CA LEU A 335 4.77 -10.24 22.17
C LEU A 335 6.13 -10.83 21.75
N GLN A 336 6.46 -10.71 20.47
CA GLN A 336 7.76 -11.06 19.90
C GLN A 336 8.30 -9.85 19.15
N ALA A 337 9.61 -9.58 19.26
CA ALA A 337 10.20 -8.42 18.61
C ALA A 337 10.03 -8.48 17.09
N GLN A 338 9.66 -7.34 16.49
CA GLN A 338 9.32 -7.23 15.09
C GLN A 338 10.47 -6.67 14.27
N TRP A 339 10.68 -7.29 13.12
CA TRP A 339 11.78 -6.95 12.24
C TRP A 339 11.48 -5.68 11.42
N ALA A 340 12.43 -4.76 11.42
CA ALA A 340 12.51 -3.52 10.66
C ALA A 340 11.21 -2.70 10.66
N VAL A 341 10.63 -2.49 11.84
CA VAL A 341 9.51 -1.54 12.00
C VAL A 341 9.98 -0.15 11.54
N THR A 342 9.35 0.37 10.49
CA THR A 342 9.86 1.51 9.72
C THR A 342 8.92 2.72 9.83
N PRO A 343 9.40 3.87 10.32
CA PRO A 343 8.62 5.11 10.33
C PRO A 343 8.14 5.53 8.93
N GLY A 344 6.90 6.01 8.85
CA GLY A 344 6.21 6.35 7.60
C GLY A 344 5.43 5.19 6.95
N GLN A 345 5.69 3.93 7.33
CA GLN A 345 4.81 2.82 6.97
C GLN A 345 3.55 2.81 7.83
N SER A 346 2.53 2.06 7.42
CA SER A 346 1.31 1.90 8.21
C SER A 346 1.46 0.78 9.25
N ALA A 347 0.89 1.00 10.44
CA ALA A 347 0.55 -0.05 11.40
C ALA A 347 -0.96 -0.29 11.32
N VAL A 348 -1.36 -1.45 10.84
CA VAL A 348 -2.78 -1.82 10.63
C VAL A 348 -3.18 -2.90 11.61
N LEU A 349 -4.30 -2.71 12.31
CA LEU A 349 -4.80 -3.61 13.34
C LEU A 349 -5.96 -4.46 12.84
N TYR A 350 -5.99 -5.69 13.36
CA TYR A 350 -7.00 -6.69 13.03
C TYR A 350 -7.51 -7.41 14.28
N ASP A 351 -8.80 -7.74 14.25
CA ASP A 351 -9.44 -8.72 15.13
C ASP A 351 -9.91 -9.90 14.26
N GLY A 352 -9.09 -10.95 14.23
CA GLY A 352 -9.23 -12.05 13.28
C GLY A 352 -9.16 -11.56 11.83
N ASP A 353 -10.30 -11.61 11.13
CA ASP A 353 -10.44 -11.14 9.76
C ASP A 353 -10.84 -9.66 9.65
N VAL A 354 -11.34 -9.06 10.73
CA VAL A 354 -11.85 -7.68 10.71
C VAL A 354 -10.68 -6.71 10.80
N CYS A 355 -10.51 -5.87 9.79
CA CYS A 355 -9.61 -4.72 9.84
C CYS A 355 -10.26 -3.64 10.70
N LEU A 356 -9.61 -3.25 11.78
CA LEU A 356 -10.11 -2.25 12.72
C LEU A 356 -9.74 -0.82 12.29
N GLY A 357 -8.67 -0.71 11.51
CA GLY A 357 -8.07 0.54 11.08
C GLY A 357 -6.57 0.53 11.31
N GLY A 358 -5.96 1.71 11.42
CA GLY A 358 -4.54 1.82 11.67
C GLY A 358 -4.02 3.24 11.61
N GLY A 359 -2.71 3.40 11.74
CA GLY A 359 -2.03 4.68 11.74
C GLY A 359 -0.70 4.62 11.02
N ILE A 360 -0.02 5.76 10.95
CA ILE A 360 1.33 5.87 10.38
C ILE A 360 2.34 5.70 11.52
N ILE A 361 3.30 4.80 11.34
CA ILE A 361 4.33 4.50 12.33
C ILE A 361 5.19 5.75 12.51
N ASP A 362 5.23 6.26 13.73
CA ASP A 362 6.02 7.44 14.07
C ASP A 362 7.42 7.09 14.54
N ALA A 363 7.50 6.09 15.41
CA ALA A 363 8.73 5.60 15.99
C ALA A 363 8.59 4.13 16.38
N SER A 364 9.73 3.45 16.51
CA SER A 364 9.81 2.10 17.06
C SER A 364 10.81 2.07 18.22
N THR A 365 10.55 1.19 19.19
CA THR A 365 11.45 0.93 20.31
C THR A 365 12.24 -0.33 20.00
N GLY A 366 13.54 -0.16 19.73
CA GLY A 366 14.46 -1.26 19.46
C GLY A 366 14.67 -2.17 20.67
N LEU A 367 15.16 -3.39 20.42
CA LEU A 367 15.79 -4.18 21.48
C LEU A 367 17.12 -3.52 21.87
N VAL A 368 17.39 -3.49 23.18
CA VAL A 368 18.65 -2.99 23.76
C VAL A 368 19.78 -3.95 23.44
#